data_AF-A0A7C4CSP5-F1
#
_entry.id   AF-A0A7C4CSP5-F1
#
_cell.length_a   1.000
_cell.length_b   1.000
_cell.length_c   1.000
_cell.angle_alpha   90.00
_cell.angle_beta   90.00
_cell.angle_gamma   90.00
#
_symmetry.space_group_name_H-M   'P 1'
#
loop_
_entity.id
_entity.type
_entity.pdbx_description
1 polymer ?
#
loop_
_entity_poly.entity_id
_entity_poly.type
_entity_poly.pdbx_seq_one_letter_code
_entity_poly.pdbx_strand_id
1 'polypeptide(L)'
;MDTLAGSERERVDVERIKGAFEEMGLETRRHDIDVALWEHGECYVDNIKCVPIPPTPGGFVEGVLTSDIGSCSDRVLIAPTTSFPDNIWNIYNEAVERGARAVIFYDHYPSRYRKIVVSGVWSYGLRVRSPAPIPSVHIRLEDAVPLIRRGIGKKVSISVATRIRMSRGSNVEAIIPGRSEGSILVSAHHDRWFDSYRDNTVGVETLLQIALHSRKLRTPRHEIRLVSFTAEEIGDPGMPAWYWGYGSRSYAASIDANNILFGLVIDTAHKTPLRISYTSPDHAYKVFGRLALDIELEGYGHPYTDAPSLWMRGIPTITIHNLQDL
;
A
#
# COMPACT_ATOMS: atom_id res chain seq x y z
N MET A 1 -0.81 14.16 5.40
CA MET A 1 0.45 14.24 4.64
C MET A 1 0.98 12.83 4.58
N ASP A 2 1.50 12.39 3.44
CA ASP A 2 1.89 11.00 3.22
C ASP A 2 3.31 10.72 3.73
N THR A 3 3.61 9.46 4.00
CA THR A 3 4.98 8.95 4.18
C THR A 3 5.25 7.97 3.04
N LEU A 4 5.84 8.44 1.95
CA LEU A 4 6.05 7.62 0.75
C LEU A 4 7.51 7.22 0.59
N ALA A 5 7.74 6.12 -0.12
CA ALA A 5 9.07 5.62 -0.45
C ALA A 5 9.96 6.70 -1.07
N GLY A 6 11.13 6.93 -0.49
CA GLY A 6 12.10 7.92 -0.90
C GLY A 6 11.81 9.35 -0.43
N SER A 7 10.76 9.58 0.35
CA SER A 7 10.41 10.90 0.91
C SER A 7 11.26 11.25 2.13
N GLU A 8 11.30 12.53 2.49
CA GLU A 8 12.00 12.96 3.72
C GLU A 8 11.33 12.40 4.98
N ARG A 9 10.00 12.26 4.97
CA ARG A 9 9.25 11.65 6.08
C ARG A 9 9.59 10.18 6.26
N GLU A 10 9.68 9.44 5.16
CA GLU A 10 10.07 8.03 5.21
C GLU A 10 11.50 7.89 5.74
N ARG A 11 12.45 8.76 5.35
CA ARG A 11 13.79 8.75 5.95
C ARG A 11 13.76 8.94 7.48
N VAL A 12 12.92 9.84 7.98
CA VAL A 12 12.74 10.04 9.43
C VAL A 12 12.19 8.76 10.09
N ASP A 13 11.19 8.12 9.47
CA ASP A 13 10.59 6.90 10.01
C ASP A 13 11.58 5.72 9.97
N VAL A 14 12.36 5.57 8.90
CA VAL A 14 13.45 4.58 8.77
C VAL A 14 14.45 4.73 9.91
N GLU A 15 14.95 5.94 10.19
CA GLU A 15 15.90 6.17 11.28
C GLU A 15 15.27 5.91 12.65
N ARG A 16 13.98 6.25 12.85
CA ARG A 16 13.26 5.96 14.10
C ARG A 16 13.08 4.47 14.33
N ILE A 17 12.66 3.72 13.31
CA ILE A 17 12.44 2.27 13.39
C ILE A 17 13.78 1.58 13.67
N LYS A 18 14.82 1.93 12.90
CA LYS A 18 16.16 1.41 13.09
C LYS A 18 16.69 1.71 14.49
N GLY A 19 16.62 2.97 14.92
CA GLY A 19 17.06 3.41 16.24
C GLY A 19 16.32 2.69 17.38
N ALA A 20 15.00 2.48 17.24
CA ALA A 20 14.23 1.74 18.23
C ALA A 20 14.69 0.28 18.37
N PHE A 21 15.03 -0.40 17.26
CA PHE A 21 15.62 -1.74 17.33
C PHE A 21 17.03 -1.74 17.95
N GLU A 22 17.86 -0.74 17.64
CA GLU A 22 19.21 -0.59 18.21
C GLU A 22 19.17 -0.32 19.72
N GLU A 23 18.25 0.52 20.19
CA GLU A 23 18.00 0.76 21.62
C GLU A 23 17.56 -0.51 22.37
N MET A 24 16.92 -1.44 21.66
CA MET A 24 16.58 -2.77 22.18
C MET A 24 17.76 -3.75 22.15
N GLY A 25 18.92 -3.34 21.63
CA GLY A 25 20.15 -4.12 21.56
C GLY A 25 20.19 -5.11 20.40
N LEU A 26 19.37 -4.93 19.37
CA LEU A 26 19.35 -5.78 18.19
C LEU A 26 20.36 -5.30 17.15
N GLU A 27 20.99 -6.25 16.44
CA GLU A 27 21.70 -5.93 15.20
C GLU A 27 20.69 -5.45 14.16
N THR A 28 20.98 -4.33 13.51
CA THR A 28 20.14 -3.78 12.45
C THR A 28 20.89 -3.67 11.13
N ARG A 29 20.15 -3.79 10.03
CA ARG A 29 20.64 -3.60 8.67
C ARG A 29 19.67 -2.74 7.89
N ARG A 30 20.24 -1.97 6.96
CA ARG A 30 19.50 -1.11 6.04
C ARG A 30 19.71 -1.62 4.63
N HIS A 31 18.62 -1.84 3.91
CA HIS A 31 18.64 -2.28 2.51
C HIS A 31 18.07 -1.15 1.65
N ASP A 32 18.97 -0.36 1.10
CA ASP A 32 18.59 0.76 0.25
C ASP A 32 18.24 0.31 -1.16
N ILE A 33 17.23 0.97 -1.73
CA ILE A 33 16.78 0.73 -3.10
C ILE A 33 16.45 2.05 -3.79
N ASP A 34 16.68 2.09 -5.10
CA ASP A 34 16.26 3.23 -5.92
C ASP A 34 14.74 3.15 -6.12
N VAL A 35 14.05 4.26 -5.87
CA VAL A 35 12.58 4.33 -5.94
C VAL A 35 12.16 5.52 -6.79
N ALA A 36 10.99 5.40 -7.41
CA ALA A 36 10.30 6.53 -8.00
C ALA A 36 9.35 7.15 -6.97
N LEU A 37 9.79 8.26 -6.38
CA LEU A 37 8.99 9.02 -5.45
C LEU A 37 7.97 9.86 -6.23
N TRP A 38 6.69 9.57 -6.02
CA TRP A 38 5.57 10.41 -6.46
C TRP A 38 5.22 11.41 -5.36
N GLU A 39 5.25 12.70 -5.68
CA GLU A 39 4.88 13.79 -4.76
C GLU A 39 3.74 14.59 -5.36
N HIS A 40 2.91 15.15 -4.48
CA HIS A 40 1.87 16.06 -4.90
C HIS A 40 1.83 17.32 -4.05
N GLY A 41 1.35 18.40 -4.65
CA GLY A 41 1.09 19.68 -4.02
C GLY A 41 -0.40 19.94 -3.91
N GLU A 42 -0.78 21.18 -4.25
CA GLU A 42 -2.16 21.62 -4.25
C GLU A 42 -3.02 20.90 -5.31
N CYS A 43 -4.30 20.75 -4.98
CA CYS A 43 -5.30 20.06 -5.79
C CYS A 43 -6.63 20.79 -5.63
N TYR A 44 -7.22 21.19 -6.75
CA TYR A 44 -8.53 21.82 -6.78
C TYR A 44 -9.42 21.29 -7.91
N VAL A 45 -10.71 21.16 -7.63
CA VAL A 45 -11.79 21.06 -8.61
C VAL A 45 -12.57 22.36 -8.52
N ASP A 46 -12.43 23.25 -9.51
CA ASP A 46 -12.81 24.66 -9.40
C ASP A 46 -12.26 25.28 -8.09
N ASN A 47 -13.12 25.60 -7.13
CA ASN A 47 -12.74 26.14 -5.81
C ASN A 47 -12.78 25.08 -4.68
N ILE A 48 -13.05 23.82 -5.00
CA ILE A 48 -13.15 22.72 -4.04
C ILE A 48 -11.77 22.09 -3.87
N LYS A 49 -11.27 22.06 -2.63
CA LYS A 49 -10.02 21.37 -2.32
C LYS A 49 -10.16 19.86 -2.51
N CYS A 50 -9.28 19.27 -3.32
CA CYS A 50 -9.24 17.83 -3.57
C CYS A 50 -7.96 17.18 -3.03
N VAL A 51 -7.91 15.86 -3.17
CA VAL A 51 -6.71 15.03 -2.97
C VAL A 51 -6.38 14.34 -4.29
N PRO A 52 -5.14 14.38 -4.79
CA PRO A 52 -4.77 13.68 -6.01
C PRO A 52 -4.81 12.17 -5.82
N ILE A 53 -5.36 11.44 -6.79
CA ILE A 53 -5.32 9.97 -6.81
C ILE A 53 -3.97 9.53 -7.40
N PRO A 54 -3.16 8.71 -6.71
CA PRO A 54 -1.84 8.33 -7.19
C PRO A 54 -1.90 7.37 -8.39
N PRO A 55 -0.92 7.38 -9.32
CA PRO A 55 0.06 8.41 -9.57
C PRO A 55 -0.44 9.39 -10.66
N THR A 56 -1.55 10.11 -10.41
CA THR A 56 -2.16 11.01 -11.40
C THR A 56 -1.14 11.97 -12.01
N PRO A 57 -1.22 12.24 -13.33
CA PRO A 57 -0.42 13.27 -13.96
C PRO A 57 -0.81 14.64 -13.41
N GLY A 58 0.18 15.53 -13.35
CA GLY A 58 0.03 16.93 -12.98
C GLY A 58 -0.55 17.74 -14.15
N GLY A 59 -1.20 18.87 -13.85
CA GLY A 59 -1.62 19.83 -14.85
C GLY A 59 -2.98 20.46 -14.58
N PHE A 60 -3.52 21.09 -15.63
CA PHE A 60 -4.82 21.74 -15.65
C PHE A 60 -5.69 21.11 -16.75
N VAL A 61 -6.90 20.71 -16.40
CA VAL A 61 -7.87 20.13 -17.34
C VAL A 61 -9.22 20.79 -17.15
N GLU A 62 -9.88 21.13 -18.26
CA GLU A 62 -11.29 21.53 -18.27
C GLU A 62 -12.12 20.53 -19.08
N GLY A 63 -13.38 20.39 -18.70
CA GLY A 63 -14.34 19.64 -19.48
C GLY A 63 -15.76 19.74 -18.93
N VAL A 64 -16.72 19.26 -19.70
CA VAL A 64 -18.12 19.18 -19.25
C VAL A 64 -18.24 18.04 -18.24
N LEU A 65 -18.82 18.31 -17.07
CA LEU A 65 -19.03 17.32 -16.02
C LEU A 65 -20.13 16.33 -16.41
N THR A 66 -19.89 15.05 -16.22
CA THR A 66 -20.88 13.97 -16.36
C THR A 66 -20.73 12.95 -15.23
N SER A 67 -21.83 12.30 -14.86
CA SER A 67 -21.84 11.14 -13.95
C SER A 67 -22.12 9.84 -14.70
N ASP A 68 -22.30 9.92 -16.02
CA ASP A 68 -22.53 8.77 -16.89
C ASP A 68 -21.21 8.36 -17.56
N ILE A 69 -20.66 7.24 -17.10
CA ILE A 69 -19.45 6.65 -17.67
C ILE A 69 -19.65 6.25 -19.13
N GLY A 70 -20.86 5.83 -19.53
CA GLY A 70 -21.19 5.47 -20.90
C GLY A 70 -21.08 6.64 -21.89
N SER A 71 -21.18 7.88 -21.40
CA SER A 71 -21.11 9.11 -22.20
C SER A 71 -20.01 10.07 -21.72
N CYS A 72 -18.89 9.55 -21.19
CA CYS A 72 -17.79 10.35 -20.67
C CYS A 72 -16.70 10.79 -21.68
N SER A 73 -16.86 10.44 -22.96
CA SER A 73 -15.90 10.85 -24.01
C SER A 73 -15.77 12.38 -24.08
N ASP A 74 -14.54 12.88 -24.05
CA ASP A 74 -14.17 14.29 -24.04
C ASP A 74 -14.69 15.09 -22.82
N ARG A 75 -15.12 14.41 -21.76
CA ARG A 75 -15.76 14.98 -20.56
C ARG A 75 -14.98 14.69 -19.29
N VAL A 76 -15.34 15.40 -18.21
CA VAL A 76 -14.86 15.08 -16.86
C VAL A 76 -15.89 14.18 -16.19
N LEU A 77 -15.48 12.96 -15.83
CA LEU A 77 -16.33 12.01 -15.11
C LEU A 77 -16.31 12.32 -13.61
N ILE A 78 -17.46 12.31 -12.95
CA ILE A 78 -17.56 12.23 -11.49
C ILE A 78 -18.21 10.91 -11.09
N ALA A 79 -17.56 10.16 -10.19
CA ALA A 79 -18.01 8.82 -9.81
C ALA A 79 -17.79 8.55 -8.30
N PRO A 80 -18.70 7.83 -7.64
CA PRO A 80 -18.49 7.38 -6.27
C PRO A 80 -17.50 6.21 -6.23
N THR A 81 -16.82 6.04 -5.10
CA THR A 81 -16.29 4.72 -4.71
C THR A 81 -17.44 3.80 -4.34
N THR A 82 -17.18 2.50 -4.21
CA THR A 82 -18.15 1.57 -3.60
C THR A 82 -17.79 1.33 -2.13
N SER A 83 -18.49 0.41 -1.46
CA SER A 83 -18.07 -0.12 -0.16
C SER A 83 -16.69 -0.77 -0.21
N PHE A 84 -16.25 -1.19 -1.40
CA PHE A 84 -14.93 -1.70 -1.70
C PHE A 84 -14.14 -0.65 -2.53
N PRO A 85 -13.31 0.17 -1.89
CA PRO A 85 -12.81 1.39 -2.54
C PRO A 85 -11.83 1.10 -3.68
N ASP A 86 -11.15 -0.04 -3.72
CA ASP A 86 -10.18 -0.36 -4.80
C ASP A 86 -10.87 -0.58 -6.16
N ASN A 87 -12.20 -0.68 -6.19
CA ASN A 87 -13.00 -0.61 -7.42
C ASN A 87 -12.80 0.70 -8.20
N ILE A 88 -12.21 1.74 -7.59
CA ILE A 88 -11.74 2.94 -8.29
C ILE A 88 -10.91 2.57 -9.53
N TRP A 89 -10.07 1.53 -9.46
CA TRP A 89 -9.22 1.10 -10.58
C TRP A 89 -10.05 0.69 -11.81
N ASN A 90 -11.15 -0.04 -11.59
CA ASN A 90 -12.07 -0.44 -12.67
C ASN A 90 -12.73 0.78 -13.32
N ILE A 91 -13.26 1.70 -12.50
CA ILE A 91 -13.93 2.91 -12.98
C ILE A 91 -12.94 3.79 -13.77
N TYR A 92 -11.72 3.94 -13.26
CA TYR A 92 -10.70 4.76 -13.90
C TYR A 92 -10.28 4.17 -15.27
N ASN A 93 -10.00 2.87 -15.34
CA ASN A 93 -9.64 2.22 -16.61
C ASN A 93 -10.76 2.33 -17.65
N GLU A 94 -12.01 2.10 -17.24
CA GLU A 94 -13.15 2.24 -18.15
C GLU A 94 -13.32 3.70 -18.63
N ALA A 95 -13.12 4.68 -17.76
CA ALA A 95 -13.16 6.09 -18.14
C ALA A 95 -12.05 6.45 -19.15
N VAL A 96 -10.85 5.91 -18.96
CA VAL A 96 -9.73 6.07 -19.90
C VAL A 96 -10.08 5.50 -21.27
N GLU A 97 -10.58 4.26 -21.34
CA GLU A 97 -10.95 3.60 -22.60
C GLU A 97 -12.05 4.36 -23.36
N ARG A 98 -12.97 4.97 -22.63
CA ARG A 98 -14.07 5.77 -23.20
C ARG A 98 -13.65 7.20 -23.57
N GLY A 99 -12.40 7.58 -23.30
CA GLY A 99 -11.85 8.88 -23.68
C GLY A 99 -12.25 10.03 -22.75
N ALA A 100 -12.46 9.76 -21.45
CA ALA A 100 -12.62 10.80 -20.46
C ALA A 100 -11.37 11.70 -20.40
N ARG A 101 -11.59 13.00 -20.12
CA ARG A 101 -10.49 13.96 -19.92
C ARG A 101 -9.87 13.87 -18.53
N ALA A 102 -10.68 13.53 -17.53
CA ALA A 102 -10.28 13.38 -16.14
C ALA A 102 -11.39 12.68 -15.33
N VAL A 103 -11.05 12.21 -14.13
CA VAL A 103 -11.99 11.59 -13.20
C VAL A 103 -11.95 12.24 -11.82
N ILE A 104 -13.11 12.63 -11.30
CA ILE A 104 -13.32 13.11 -9.94
C ILE A 104 -14.00 11.99 -9.14
N PHE A 105 -13.27 11.38 -8.22
CA PHE A 105 -13.83 10.42 -7.28
C PHE A 105 -14.38 11.11 -6.03
N TYR A 106 -15.35 10.47 -5.40
CA TYR A 106 -15.79 10.81 -4.04
C TYR A 106 -16.16 9.54 -3.28
N ASP A 107 -16.01 9.54 -1.97
CA ASP A 107 -16.23 8.34 -1.16
C ASP A 107 -17.74 8.03 -1.01
N HIS A 108 -18.08 6.75 -0.98
CA HIS A 108 -19.42 6.27 -0.66
C HIS A 108 -19.90 6.75 0.73
N TYR A 109 -18.96 6.92 1.66
CA TYR A 109 -19.18 7.39 3.02
C TYR A 109 -18.79 8.88 3.18
N PRO A 110 -19.51 9.61 4.05
CA PRO A 110 -19.24 11.03 4.28
C PRO A 110 -17.85 11.28 4.88
N SER A 111 -17.32 12.48 4.64
CA SER A 111 -16.16 13.05 5.33
C SER A 111 -14.84 12.28 5.18
N ARG A 112 -14.67 11.53 4.09
CA ARG A 112 -13.47 10.74 3.80
C ARG A 112 -12.74 11.19 2.53
N TYR A 113 -11.42 11.04 2.56
CA TYR A 113 -10.56 11.02 1.38
C TYR A 113 -9.98 9.62 1.21
N ARG A 114 -9.77 9.22 -0.05
CA ARG A 114 -9.07 7.99 -0.41
C ARG A 114 -7.91 8.30 -1.33
N LYS A 115 -6.86 7.50 -1.19
CA LYS A 115 -5.78 7.37 -2.16
C LYS A 115 -5.63 5.89 -2.44
N ILE A 116 -5.82 5.55 -3.70
CA ILE A 116 -5.70 4.20 -4.23
C ILE A 116 -4.96 4.37 -5.53
N VAL A 117 -3.95 3.55 -5.78
CA VAL A 117 -3.20 3.65 -7.01
C VAL A 117 -4.08 3.24 -8.19
N VAL A 118 -4.20 4.15 -9.16
CA VAL A 118 -4.82 3.87 -10.45
C VAL A 118 -3.76 3.60 -11.50
N SER A 119 -4.17 2.87 -12.52
CA SER A 119 -3.32 2.47 -13.63
C SER A 119 -4.10 2.74 -14.92
N GLY A 120 -3.45 2.84 -16.07
CA GLY A 120 -4.12 3.01 -17.37
C GLY A 120 -4.35 1.71 -18.14
N VAL A 121 -4.20 0.55 -17.50
CA VAL A 121 -4.27 -0.77 -18.15
C VAL A 121 -5.03 -1.78 -17.30
N TRP A 122 -5.65 -2.76 -17.95
CA TRP A 122 -6.27 -3.93 -17.31
C TRP A 122 -5.26 -5.05 -17.06
N SER A 123 -4.30 -4.82 -16.17
CA SER A 123 -3.27 -5.81 -15.87
C SER A 123 -2.81 -5.76 -14.42
N TYR A 124 -2.31 -6.89 -13.94
CA TYR A 124 -1.52 -7.01 -12.71
C TYR A 124 -0.09 -7.49 -13.04
N GLY A 125 0.45 -7.11 -14.21
CA GLY A 125 1.76 -7.56 -14.66
C GLY A 125 2.92 -6.73 -14.10
N LEU A 126 3.95 -7.40 -13.57
CA LEU A 126 5.21 -6.76 -13.12
C LEU A 126 6.04 -6.13 -14.26
N ARG A 127 5.76 -6.51 -15.52
CA ARG A 127 6.48 -6.00 -16.71
C ARG A 127 5.64 -5.06 -17.57
N VAL A 128 4.40 -4.80 -17.16
CA VAL A 128 3.47 -3.94 -17.89
C VAL A 128 3.54 -2.56 -17.27
N ARG A 129 4.18 -1.61 -17.94
CA ARG A 129 4.18 -0.22 -17.48
C ARG A 129 2.75 0.32 -17.55
N SER A 130 2.30 0.96 -16.48
CA SER A 130 0.94 1.48 -16.39
C SER A 130 0.87 2.88 -15.78
N PRO A 131 1.49 3.88 -16.42
CA PRO A 131 1.27 5.27 -16.00
C PRO A 131 -0.20 5.63 -16.18
N ALA A 132 -0.79 6.29 -15.19
CA ALA A 132 -2.13 6.85 -15.28
C ALA A 132 -2.15 7.96 -16.36
N PRO A 133 -2.93 7.82 -17.46
CA PRO A 133 -2.81 8.74 -18.59
C PRO A 133 -3.62 10.04 -18.46
N ILE A 134 -4.62 10.09 -17.57
CA ILE A 134 -5.49 11.25 -17.39
C ILE A 134 -5.54 11.67 -15.91
N PRO A 135 -5.79 12.94 -15.60
CA PRO A 135 -5.88 13.36 -14.21
C PRO A 135 -7.01 12.66 -13.44
N SER A 136 -6.71 12.26 -12.20
CA SER A 136 -7.70 11.74 -11.26
C SER A 136 -7.52 12.34 -9.87
N VAL A 137 -8.64 12.78 -9.28
CA VAL A 137 -8.67 13.44 -7.97
C VAL A 137 -9.83 12.91 -7.14
N HIS A 138 -9.75 13.10 -5.83
CA HIS A 138 -10.77 12.72 -4.86
C HIS A 138 -11.27 13.94 -4.11
N ILE A 139 -12.59 14.10 -4.01
CA ILE A 139 -13.27 15.09 -3.16
C ILE A 139 -14.13 14.37 -2.12
N ARG A 140 -14.58 15.09 -1.08
CA ARG A 140 -15.50 14.48 -0.12
C ARG A 140 -16.91 14.39 -0.70
N LEU A 141 -17.71 13.46 -0.19
CA LEU A 141 -19.11 13.30 -0.58
C LEU A 141 -19.92 14.61 -0.44
N GLU A 142 -19.67 15.37 0.62
CA GLU A 142 -20.33 16.63 0.91
C GLU A 142 -20.06 17.71 -0.15
N ASP A 143 -18.90 17.64 -0.78
CA ASP A 143 -18.49 18.52 -1.88
C ASP A 143 -18.99 18.00 -3.23
N ALA A 144 -19.06 16.68 -3.41
CA ALA A 144 -19.56 16.03 -4.62
C ALA A 144 -21.06 16.25 -4.83
N VAL A 145 -21.88 16.14 -3.78
CA VAL A 145 -23.35 16.32 -3.86
C VAL A 145 -23.76 17.65 -4.53
N PRO A 146 -23.30 18.82 -4.07
CA PRO A 146 -23.62 20.10 -4.71
C PRO A 146 -23.03 20.21 -6.12
N LEU A 147 -21.82 19.67 -6.35
CA LEU A 147 -21.18 19.66 -7.66
C LEU A 147 -21.98 18.85 -8.68
N ILE A 148 -22.48 17.67 -8.31
CA ILE A 148 -23.34 16.85 -9.17
C ILE A 148 -24.69 17.55 -9.41
N ARG A 149 -25.37 18.00 -8.35
CA ARG A 149 -26.70 18.62 -8.46
C ARG A 149 -26.73 19.84 -9.37
N ARG A 150 -25.65 20.61 -9.44
CA ARG A 150 -25.62 21.91 -10.16
C ARG A 150 -24.64 21.95 -11.32
N GLY A 151 -23.68 21.03 -11.39
CA GLY A 151 -22.55 21.06 -12.31
C GLY A 151 -22.66 20.08 -13.47
N ILE A 152 -23.50 19.03 -13.39
CA ILE A 152 -23.68 18.10 -14.53
C ILE A 152 -24.11 18.86 -15.78
N GLY A 153 -23.44 18.59 -16.89
CA GLY A 153 -23.63 19.29 -18.17
C GLY A 153 -22.97 20.67 -18.25
N LYS A 154 -22.29 21.14 -17.19
CA LYS A 154 -21.51 22.39 -17.17
C LYS A 154 -20.03 22.11 -17.19
N LYS A 155 -19.24 23.13 -17.56
CA LYS A 155 -17.79 23.07 -17.48
C LYS A 155 -17.32 23.08 -16.04
N VAL A 156 -16.32 22.26 -15.75
CA VAL A 156 -15.54 22.23 -14.51
C VAL A 156 -14.05 22.24 -14.88
N SER A 157 -13.24 22.71 -13.95
CA SER A 157 -11.78 22.72 -14.05
C SER A 157 -11.15 21.87 -12.95
N ILE A 158 -10.05 21.20 -13.27
CA ILE A 158 -9.23 20.44 -12.33
C ILE A 158 -7.81 20.96 -12.45
N SER A 159 -7.22 21.35 -11.33
CA SER A 159 -5.82 21.74 -11.22
C SER A 159 -5.14 20.84 -10.21
N VAL A 160 -4.05 20.18 -10.62
CA VAL A 160 -3.32 19.26 -9.76
C VAL A 160 -1.82 19.40 -9.96
N ALA A 161 -1.09 19.62 -8.87
CA ALA A 161 0.37 19.64 -8.89
C ALA A 161 0.89 18.26 -8.49
N THR A 162 1.53 17.54 -9.41
CA THR A 162 2.26 16.30 -9.11
C THR A 162 3.63 16.29 -9.77
N ARG A 163 4.54 15.52 -9.21
CA ARG A 163 5.84 15.22 -9.80
C ARG A 163 6.27 13.80 -9.45
N ILE A 164 6.97 13.15 -10.37
CA ILE A 164 7.67 11.90 -10.10
C ILE A 164 9.16 12.19 -10.25
N ARG A 165 9.96 11.77 -9.28
CA ARG A 165 11.41 11.84 -9.36
C ARG A 165 12.05 10.59 -8.78
N MET A 166 13.25 10.29 -9.25
CA MET A 166 14.07 9.26 -8.61
C MET A 166 14.49 9.71 -7.20
N SER A 167 14.47 8.77 -6.27
CA SER A 167 14.93 8.93 -4.90
C SER A 167 15.44 7.58 -4.39
N ARG A 168 15.68 7.48 -3.08
CA ARG A 168 16.18 6.27 -2.42
C ARG A 168 15.32 5.98 -1.20
N GLY A 169 14.64 4.84 -1.22
CA GLY A 169 13.91 4.27 -0.09
C GLY A 169 14.73 3.18 0.58
N SER A 170 14.29 2.71 1.75
CA SER A 170 15.09 1.76 2.54
C SER A 170 14.24 0.79 3.32
N ASN A 171 14.49 -0.51 3.15
CA ASN A 171 13.99 -1.50 4.10
C ASN A 171 14.88 -1.50 5.35
N VAL A 172 14.28 -1.75 6.52
CA VAL A 172 14.99 -1.89 7.79
C VAL A 172 14.83 -3.33 8.29
N GLU A 173 15.94 -4.04 8.48
CA GLU A 173 15.99 -5.37 9.08
C GLU A 173 16.56 -5.27 10.50
N ALA A 174 15.97 -5.98 11.46
CA ALA A 174 16.54 -6.24 12.77
C ALA A 174 16.58 -7.74 13.06
N ILE A 175 17.63 -8.19 13.75
CA ILE A 175 17.91 -9.62 13.93
C ILE A 175 17.83 -10.00 15.39
N ILE A 176 16.98 -10.99 15.68
CA ILE A 176 16.95 -11.69 16.96
C ILE A 176 17.68 -13.03 16.74
N PRO A 177 18.82 -13.27 17.42
CA PRO A 177 19.66 -14.43 17.14
C PRO A 177 18.99 -15.75 17.53
N GLY A 178 19.18 -16.77 16.69
CA GLY A 178 18.75 -18.14 16.92
C GLY A 178 19.87 -19.05 17.44
N ARG A 179 19.52 -20.28 17.82
CA ARG A 179 20.48 -21.33 18.22
C ARG A 179 20.73 -22.39 17.12
N SER A 180 20.00 -22.33 16.02
CA SER A 180 20.00 -23.33 14.96
C SER A 180 19.84 -22.64 13.61
N GLU A 181 20.21 -23.35 12.54
CA GLU A 181 20.05 -22.88 11.16
C GLU A 181 18.60 -22.59 10.79
N GLY A 182 18.41 -21.75 9.77
CA GLY A 182 17.11 -21.27 9.33
C GLY A 182 16.62 -20.03 10.09
N SER A 183 15.89 -19.18 9.38
CA SER A 183 15.33 -17.93 9.90
C SER A 183 13.83 -17.85 9.66
N ILE A 184 13.11 -17.21 10.58
CA ILE A 184 11.71 -16.81 10.41
C ILE A 184 11.71 -15.32 10.06
N LEU A 185 11.07 -14.96 8.96
CA LEU A 185 10.90 -13.55 8.58
C LEU A 185 9.58 -13.05 9.15
N VAL A 186 9.57 -11.93 9.86
CA VAL A 186 8.35 -11.23 10.29
C VAL A 186 8.40 -9.81 9.76
N SER A 187 7.36 -9.38 9.05
CA SER A 187 7.42 -8.12 8.30
C SER A 187 6.13 -7.32 8.28
N ALA A 188 6.30 -6.01 8.08
CA ALA A 188 5.26 -5.02 7.80
C ALA A 188 5.88 -3.92 6.92
N HIS A 189 5.10 -3.05 6.31
CA HIS A 189 5.63 -1.87 5.60
C HIS A 189 5.43 -0.59 6.40
N HIS A 190 6.31 0.40 6.20
CA HIS A 190 6.25 1.69 6.92
C HIS A 190 5.81 2.85 6.04
N ASP A 191 5.89 2.72 4.71
CA ASP A 191 5.28 3.69 3.82
C ASP A 191 3.75 3.57 3.86
N ARG A 192 3.08 4.71 3.67
CA ARG A 192 1.65 4.86 3.90
C ARG A 192 1.10 6.10 3.22
N TRP A 193 -0.12 5.98 2.70
CA TRP A 193 -0.92 7.14 2.36
C TRP A 193 -1.42 7.87 3.61
N PHE A 194 -1.41 9.20 3.56
CA PHE A 194 -1.76 10.04 4.70
C PHE A 194 -0.94 9.66 5.96
N ASP A 195 -1.51 9.91 7.14
CA ASP A 195 -0.93 9.51 8.43
C ASP A 195 -1.62 8.25 8.95
N SER A 196 -1.78 7.26 8.07
CA SER A 196 -2.61 6.08 8.32
C SER A 196 -2.04 5.21 9.43
N TYR A 197 -2.80 5.07 10.52
CA TYR A 197 -2.45 4.14 11.59
C TYR A 197 -2.68 2.68 11.18
N ARG A 198 -3.81 2.41 10.51
CA ARG A 198 -4.24 1.06 10.15
C ARG A 198 -3.32 0.45 9.10
N ASP A 199 -2.87 1.28 8.16
CA ASP A 199 -2.15 0.86 6.98
C ASP A 199 -0.88 1.72 6.84
N ASN A 200 0.26 1.29 7.38
CA ASN A 200 0.45 0.08 8.18
C ASN A 200 1.29 0.32 9.44
N THR A 201 1.05 1.45 10.10
CA THR A 201 1.70 1.80 11.37
C THR A 201 1.50 0.72 12.43
N VAL A 202 0.31 0.10 12.50
CA VAL A 202 0.03 -1.00 13.43
C VAL A 202 0.92 -2.22 13.19
N GLY A 203 1.25 -2.53 11.94
CA GLY A 203 2.18 -3.62 11.60
C GLY A 203 3.60 -3.30 12.07
N VAL A 204 4.08 -2.09 11.81
CA VAL A 204 5.40 -1.62 12.28
C VAL A 204 5.48 -1.63 13.81
N GLU A 205 4.45 -1.15 14.50
CA GLU A 205 4.38 -1.20 15.96
C GLU A 205 4.44 -2.64 16.47
N THR A 206 3.75 -3.57 15.79
CA THR A 206 3.80 -5.00 16.13
C THR A 206 5.22 -5.57 16.01
N LEU A 207 6.00 -5.17 15.00
CA LEU A 207 7.42 -5.55 14.89
C LEU A 207 8.23 -5.06 16.10
N LEU A 208 8.04 -3.81 16.50
CA LEU A 208 8.71 -3.23 17.66
C LEU A 208 8.31 -3.93 18.96
N GLN A 209 7.03 -4.31 19.11
CA GLN A 209 6.58 -5.08 20.27
C GLN A 209 7.19 -6.49 20.30
N ILE A 210 7.29 -7.17 19.15
CA ILE A 210 7.97 -8.47 19.07
C ILE A 210 9.43 -8.33 19.50
N ALA A 211 10.15 -7.32 19.01
CA ALA A 211 11.52 -7.02 19.42
C ALA A 211 11.62 -6.80 20.94
N LEU A 212 10.78 -5.92 21.49
CA LEU A 212 10.78 -5.61 22.91
C LEU A 212 10.49 -6.84 23.79
N HIS A 213 9.50 -7.65 23.41
CA HIS A 213 9.13 -8.86 24.14
C HIS A 213 10.18 -9.96 24.02
N SER A 214 10.89 -10.06 22.88
CA SER A 214 11.95 -11.06 22.68
C SER A 214 13.07 -10.97 23.72
N ARG A 215 13.35 -9.77 24.25
CA ARG A 215 14.34 -9.53 25.31
C ARG A 215 14.03 -10.26 26.61
N LYS A 216 12.76 -10.60 26.85
CA LYS A 216 12.28 -11.29 28.05
C LYS A 216 12.15 -12.80 27.83
N LEU A 217 12.32 -13.27 26.60
CA LEU A 217 12.17 -14.67 26.24
C LEU A 217 13.54 -15.37 26.20
N ARG A 218 13.51 -16.70 26.31
CA ARG A 218 14.70 -17.50 26.01
C ARG A 218 15.04 -17.32 24.53
N THR A 219 16.33 -17.39 24.19
CA THR A 219 16.79 -17.35 22.80
C THR A 219 15.94 -18.28 21.93
N PRO A 220 15.40 -17.81 20.79
CA PRO A 220 14.60 -18.66 19.92
C PRO A 220 15.44 -19.79 19.32
N ARG A 221 14.77 -20.84 18.83
CA ARG A 221 15.46 -21.95 18.14
C ARG A 221 16.08 -21.46 16.84
N HIS A 222 15.31 -20.74 16.04
CA HIS A 222 15.70 -20.18 14.75
C HIS A 222 15.85 -18.67 14.88
N GLU A 223 16.66 -18.07 14.02
CA GLU A 223 16.78 -16.61 13.94
C GLU A 223 15.42 -15.99 13.57
N ILE A 224 15.11 -14.82 14.11
CA ILE A 224 13.93 -14.04 13.70
C ILE A 224 14.41 -12.75 13.06
N ARG A 225 14.03 -12.53 11.80
CA ARG A 225 14.31 -11.30 11.04
C ARG A 225 13.07 -10.44 11.04
N LEU A 226 13.12 -9.32 11.75
CA LEU A 226 12.07 -8.32 11.77
C LEU A 226 12.34 -7.33 10.65
N VAL A 227 11.45 -7.21 9.66
CA VAL A 227 11.69 -6.38 8.48
C VAL A 227 10.58 -5.36 8.27
N SER A 228 10.93 -4.09 8.28
CA SER A 228 10.05 -3.01 7.88
C SER A 228 10.35 -2.62 6.43
N PHE A 229 9.39 -2.87 5.52
CA PHE A 229 9.55 -2.61 4.09
C PHE A 229 9.20 -1.18 3.71
N THR A 230 9.91 -0.67 2.71
CA THR A 230 9.56 0.54 1.95
C THR A 230 8.76 0.15 0.71
N ALA A 231 8.16 1.14 0.03
CA ALA A 231 7.58 1.02 -1.30
C ALA A 231 6.57 -0.12 -1.44
N GLU A 232 5.79 -0.36 -0.39
CA GLU A 232 4.60 -1.20 -0.50
C GLU A 232 3.53 -0.43 -1.28
N GLU A 233 3.26 0.82 -0.90
CA GLU A 233 2.12 1.58 -1.42
C GLU A 233 2.34 2.06 -2.86
N ILE A 234 3.58 2.49 -3.15
CA ILE A 234 4.09 2.85 -4.47
C ILE A 234 5.59 3.13 -4.36
N GLY A 235 6.35 2.87 -5.42
CA GLY A 235 7.76 3.29 -5.47
C GLY A 235 8.62 2.60 -6.52
N ASP A 236 8.07 1.65 -7.26
CA ASP A 236 8.79 0.95 -8.32
C ASP A 236 9.16 1.92 -9.48
N PRO A 237 10.46 2.10 -9.82
CA PRO A 237 10.88 2.93 -10.94
C PRO A 237 10.30 2.54 -12.29
N GLY A 238 9.91 1.27 -12.45
CA GLY A 238 9.26 0.76 -13.64
C GLY A 238 7.80 1.19 -13.79
N MET A 239 7.15 1.69 -12.73
CA MET A 239 5.71 1.94 -12.64
C MET A 239 4.87 0.80 -13.26
N PRO A 240 5.07 -0.46 -12.81
CA PRO A 240 4.33 -1.59 -13.33
C PRO A 240 2.86 -1.55 -12.89
N ALA A 241 2.02 -2.31 -13.57
CA ALA A 241 0.60 -2.44 -13.23
C ALA A 241 0.41 -3.10 -11.84
N TRP A 242 1.26 -4.08 -11.49
CA TRP A 242 1.42 -4.52 -10.10
C TRP A 242 2.31 -3.53 -9.35
N TYR A 243 1.71 -2.42 -8.92
CA TYR A 243 2.45 -1.28 -8.38
C TYR A 243 3.02 -1.53 -6.97
N TRP A 244 2.35 -2.35 -6.15
CA TRP A 244 2.64 -2.46 -4.72
C TRP A 244 3.75 -3.45 -4.41
N GLY A 245 4.30 -3.44 -3.20
CA GLY A 245 5.26 -4.43 -2.69
C GLY A 245 6.66 -4.39 -3.34
N TYR A 246 7.11 -3.23 -3.83
CA TYR A 246 8.40 -3.11 -4.49
C TYR A 246 9.58 -3.32 -3.53
N GLY A 247 9.52 -2.76 -2.32
CA GLY A 247 10.61 -2.91 -1.35
C GLY A 247 10.77 -4.34 -0.86
N SER A 248 9.66 -5.04 -0.60
CA SER A 248 9.69 -6.46 -0.26
C SER A 248 10.17 -7.34 -1.42
N ARG A 249 9.81 -7.03 -2.68
CA ARG A 249 10.36 -7.73 -3.86
C ARG A 249 11.87 -7.60 -3.94
N SER A 250 12.39 -6.38 -3.79
CA SER A 250 13.83 -6.13 -3.84
C SER A 250 14.55 -6.82 -2.68
N TYR A 251 13.97 -6.79 -1.48
CA TYR A 251 14.51 -7.49 -0.32
C TYR A 251 14.57 -9.01 -0.54
N ALA A 252 13.46 -9.61 -0.97
CA ALA A 252 13.34 -11.05 -1.21
C ALA A 252 14.27 -11.55 -2.34
N ALA A 253 14.61 -10.67 -3.30
CA ALA A 253 15.62 -10.95 -4.32
C ALA A 253 17.06 -10.96 -3.76
N SER A 254 17.32 -10.23 -2.67
CA SER A 254 18.66 -10.04 -2.08
C SER A 254 19.05 -11.09 -1.04
N ILE A 255 18.09 -11.88 -0.54
CA ILE A 255 18.32 -12.90 0.50
C ILE A 255 18.36 -14.31 -0.08
N ASP A 256 18.98 -15.24 0.66
CA ASP A 256 18.84 -16.68 0.40
C ASP A 256 17.49 -17.18 0.92
N ALA A 257 16.55 -17.38 0.00
CA ALA A 257 15.21 -17.85 0.30
C ALA A 257 15.19 -19.26 0.91
N ASN A 258 16.19 -20.11 0.63
CA ASN A 258 16.25 -21.46 1.19
C ASN A 258 16.53 -21.47 2.70
N ASN A 259 17.11 -20.38 3.22
CA ASN A 259 17.33 -20.21 4.65
C ASN A 259 16.09 -19.66 5.38
N ILE A 260 15.04 -19.22 4.67
CA ILE A 260 13.82 -18.71 5.30
C ILE A 260 12.79 -19.83 5.45
N LEU A 261 12.50 -20.22 6.69
CA LEU A 261 11.58 -21.32 7.01
C LEU A 261 10.13 -20.96 6.69
N PHE A 262 9.72 -19.74 7.05
CA PHE A 262 8.47 -19.11 6.62
C PHE A 262 8.51 -17.60 6.88
N GLY A 263 7.66 -16.86 6.18
CA GLY A 263 7.39 -15.44 6.38
C GLY A 263 6.06 -15.18 7.07
N LEU A 264 6.04 -14.30 8.07
CA LEU A 264 4.86 -13.76 8.70
C LEU A 264 4.70 -12.29 8.28
N VAL A 265 3.72 -11.99 7.45
CA VAL A 265 3.42 -10.64 6.97
C VAL A 265 2.29 -10.06 7.79
N ILE A 266 2.43 -8.81 8.24
CA ILE A 266 1.44 -8.11 9.06
C ILE A 266 1.02 -6.87 8.29
N ASP A 267 -0.25 -6.81 7.94
CA ASP A 267 -0.76 -5.75 7.07
C ASP A 267 -2.22 -5.44 7.38
N THR A 268 -2.53 -4.19 7.74
CA THR A 268 -3.88 -3.77 8.16
C THR A 268 -4.49 -4.55 9.33
N ALA A 269 -3.70 -5.24 10.15
CA ALA A 269 -4.16 -6.03 11.30
C ALA A 269 -4.60 -5.14 12.50
N HIS A 270 -5.76 -4.49 12.40
CA HIS A 270 -6.22 -3.43 13.30
C HIS A 270 -7.53 -3.71 14.06
N LYS A 271 -8.23 -4.82 13.77
CA LYS A 271 -9.50 -5.18 14.42
C LYS A 271 -9.71 -6.69 14.50
N THR A 272 -10.65 -7.11 15.34
CA THR A 272 -11.09 -8.50 15.43
C THR A 272 -12.40 -8.72 14.64
N PRO A 273 -12.65 -9.94 14.13
CA PRO A 273 -11.69 -11.04 14.03
C PRO A 273 -10.49 -10.68 13.13
N LEU A 274 -9.30 -11.17 13.48
CA LEU A 274 -8.12 -11.06 12.63
C LEU A 274 -8.23 -12.09 11.50
N ARG A 275 -7.97 -11.69 10.26
CA ARG A 275 -7.95 -12.60 9.12
C ARG A 275 -6.54 -13.15 8.93
N ILE A 276 -6.46 -14.47 8.71
CA ILE A 276 -5.20 -15.21 8.55
C ILE A 276 -5.21 -15.91 7.19
N SER A 277 -4.54 -15.30 6.22
CA SER A 277 -4.27 -15.90 4.93
C SER A 277 -2.94 -16.65 4.96
N TYR A 278 -2.84 -17.78 4.26
CA TYR A 278 -1.61 -18.58 4.27
C TYR A 278 -1.40 -19.38 3.00
N THR A 279 -0.13 -19.58 2.65
CA THR A 279 0.32 -20.58 1.66
C THR A 279 0.84 -21.85 2.32
N SER A 280 0.95 -21.85 3.65
CA SER A 280 1.42 -22.99 4.44
C SER A 280 0.46 -23.33 5.59
N PRO A 281 -0.54 -24.22 5.33
CA PRO A 281 -1.57 -24.56 6.31
C PRO A 281 -0.98 -25.12 7.62
N ASP A 282 0.02 -26.01 7.54
CA ASP A 282 0.59 -26.65 8.73
C ASP A 282 1.23 -25.62 9.70
N HIS A 283 1.93 -24.63 9.16
CA HIS A 283 2.48 -23.53 9.97
C HIS A 283 1.36 -22.67 10.56
N ALA A 284 0.35 -22.32 9.76
CA ALA A 284 -0.78 -21.52 10.22
C ALA A 284 -1.53 -22.20 11.38
N TYR A 285 -1.89 -23.48 11.24
CA TYR A 285 -2.55 -24.24 12.30
C TYR A 285 -1.69 -24.40 13.55
N LYS A 286 -0.38 -24.59 13.39
CA LYS A 286 0.53 -24.73 14.53
C LYS A 286 0.69 -23.42 15.32
N VAL A 287 0.70 -22.28 14.63
CA VAL A 287 0.83 -20.95 15.25
C VAL A 287 -0.51 -20.50 15.82
N PHE A 288 -1.57 -20.51 15.01
CA PHE A 288 -2.84 -19.86 15.34
C PHE A 288 -3.91 -20.82 15.86
N GLY A 289 -3.89 -22.11 15.48
CA GLY A 289 -4.91 -23.08 15.88
C GLY A 289 -4.95 -23.41 17.38
N ARG A 290 -4.02 -22.85 18.18
CA ARG A 290 -3.94 -23.02 19.64
C ARG A 290 -4.05 -21.70 20.40
N LEU A 291 -4.12 -20.58 19.70
CA LEU A 291 -4.21 -19.26 20.33
C LEU A 291 -5.68 -18.95 20.63
N ALA A 292 -5.95 -18.44 21.83
CA ALA A 292 -7.25 -17.90 22.19
C ALA A 292 -7.40 -16.48 21.59
N LEU A 293 -7.36 -16.39 20.27
CA LEU A 293 -7.56 -15.18 19.49
C LEU A 293 -8.82 -15.32 18.64
N ASP A 294 -9.55 -14.22 18.49
CA ASP A 294 -10.66 -14.13 17.54
C ASP A 294 -10.08 -14.01 16.13
N ILE A 295 -10.07 -15.13 15.40
CA ILE A 295 -9.41 -15.27 14.09
C ILE A 295 -10.31 -15.97 13.06
N GLU A 296 -10.15 -15.57 11.80
CA GLU A 296 -10.72 -16.23 10.63
C GLU A 296 -9.58 -16.76 9.74
N LEU A 297 -9.66 -18.03 9.33
CA LEU A 297 -8.66 -18.70 8.48
C LEU A 297 -9.16 -18.78 7.05
N GLU A 298 -8.40 -18.25 6.09
CA GLU A 298 -8.92 -17.97 4.74
C GLU A 298 -8.19 -18.73 3.63
N GLY A 299 -7.04 -19.33 3.94
CA GLY A 299 -6.24 -20.10 2.97
C GLY A 299 -5.68 -19.25 1.82
N TYR A 300 -5.01 -19.88 0.86
CA TYR A 300 -4.56 -19.34 -0.44
C TYR A 300 -3.60 -18.13 -0.48
N GLY A 301 -3.34 -17.44 0.64
CA GLY A 301 -2.49 -16.25 0.71
C GLY A 301 -3.21 -14.99 0.20
N HIS A 302 -2.75 -13.80 0.63
CA HIS A 302 -3.38 -12.52 0.26
C HIS A 302 -2.53 -11.74 -0.76
N PRO A 303 -3.06 -11.40 -1.95
CA PRO A 303 -2.28 -10.78 -3.03
C PRO A 303 -1.99 -9.28 -2.82
N TYR A 304 -2.78 -8.57 -2.02
CA TYR A 304 -2.61 -7.12 -1.76
C TYR A 304 -1.75 -6.83 -0.53
N THR A 305 -0.62 -7.53 -0.38
CA THR A 305 0.33 -7.30 0.72
C THR A 305 1.75 -7.49 0.21
N ASP A 306 2.74 -7.53 1.11
CA ASP A 306 4.11 -7.96 0.82
C ASP A 306 4.31 -9.49 0.68
N ALA A 307 3.35 -10.30 1.11
CA ALA A 307 3.46 -11.77 1.05
C ALA A 307 3.78 -12.30 -0.36
N PRO A 308 3.25 -11.68 -1.43
CA PRO A 308 3.59 -12.06 -2.78
C PRO A 308 5.05 -11.88 -3.20
N SER A 309 5.81 -11.05 -2.51
CA SER A 309 7.24 -10.94 -2.77
C SER A 309 8.00 -12.17 -2.28
N LEU A 310 7.50 -12.81 -1.22
CA LEU A 310 8.12 -13.98 -0.58
C LEU A 310 7.74 -15.29 -1.28
N TRP A 311 6.45 -15.49 -1.61
CA TRP A 311 6.00 -16.74 -2.25
C TRP A 311 6.64 -16.96 -3.65
N MET A 312 7.04 -15.88 -4.35
CA MET A 312 7.64 -15.90 -5.68
C MET A 312 9.09 -16.38 -5.61
N ARG A 313 9.66 -16.38 -4.40
CA ARG A 313 10.97 -16.93 -4.07
C ARG A 313 10.87 -18.32 -3.43
N GLY A 314 9.67 -18.89 -3.36
CA GLY A 314 9.41 -20.20 -2.74
C GLY A 314 9.31 -20.17 -1.21
N ILE A 315 9.24 -18.98 -0.60
CA ILE A 315 9.12 -18.84 0.85
C ILE A 315 7.64 -19.00 1.23
N PRO A 316 7.27 -19.98 2.08
CA PRO A 316 5.90 -20.09 2.57
C PRO A 316 5.55 -18.91 3.47
N THR A 317 4.31 -18.45 3.39
CA THR A 317 3.84 -17.24 4.07
C THR A 317 2.58 -17.48 4.89
N ILE A 318 2.48 -16.74 5.98
CA ILE A 318 1.25 -16.45 6.74
C ILE A 318 1.09 -14.94 6.75
N THR A 319 -0.10 -14.44 6.50
CA THR A 319 -0.43 -13.01 6.49
C THR A 319 -1.50 -12.74 7.54
N ILE A 320 -1.25 -11.82 8.45
CA ILE A 320 -2.23 -11.34 9.43
C ILE A 320 -2.79 -10.01 8.92
N HIS A 321 -4.09 -9.94 8.68
CA HIS A 321 -4.71 -8.76 8.08
C HIS A 321 -6.16 -8.53 8.47
N ASN A 322 -6.71 -7.38 8.05
CA ASN A 322 -8.15 -7.14 8.00
C ASN A 322 -8.60 -6.57 6.64
N LEU A 323 -7.80 -6.78 5.59
CA LEU A 323 -8.21 -6.54 4.19
C LEU A 323 -9.47 -7.37 3.89
N GLN A 324 -10.38 -6.85 3.07
CA GLN A 324 -11.58 -7.57 2.60
C GLN A 324 -11.26 -8.29 1.29
N ASP A 325 -11.85 -9.47 1.07
CA ASP A 325 -11.70 -10.18 -0.20
C ASP A 325 -12.40 -9.39 -1.32
N LEU A 326 -11.81 -9.45 -2.52
CA LEU A 326 -12.41 -9.02 -3.77
C LEU A 326 -13.57 -9.92 -4.19
#